data_AF-A0A4Q6C7G4-F1
#
_entry.id   AF-A0A4Q6C7G4-F1
#
_cell.length_a   1.000
_cell.length_b   1.000
_cell.length_c   1.000
_cell.angle_alpha   90.00
_cell.angle_beta   90.00
_cell.angle_gamma   90.00
#
_symmetry.space_group_name_H-M   'P 1'
#
loop_
_entity.id
_entity.type
_entity.pdbx_description
1 polymer ?
#
loop_
_entity_poly.entity_id
_entity_poly.type
_entity_poly.pdbx_seq_one_letter_code
_entity_poly.pdbx_strand_id
1 'polypeptide(L)' 'MGLRINTNVTALNAQRSMSNTRRALDKSLERLSSGNRINSAGDDAAGLAISENLRAQIRGMRQAKRNAQDGISMIQVSE' A
#
# COMPACT_ATOMS: atom_id res chain seq x y z
N MET A 1 24.51 19.58 -35.24
CA MET A 1 23.22 19.05 -34.75
C MET A 1 22.14 19.43 -35.75
N GLY A 2 21.93 18.61 -36.78
CA GLY A 2 21.01 18.93 -37.88
C GLY A 2 19.54 18.84 -37.46
N LEU A 3 18.72 19.79 -37.92
CA LEU A 3 17.27 19.76 -37.76
C LEU A 3 16.72 18.46 -38.39
N ARG A 4 16.32 17.50 -37.56
CA ARG A 4 15.59 16.31 -38.03
C ARG A 4 14.11 16.67 -38.16
N ILE A 5 13.70 17.03 -39.38
CA ILE A 5 12.34 17.49 -39.71
C ILE A 5 11.25 16.44 -39.37
N ASN A 6 11.58 15.15 -39.47
CA ASN A 6 10.62 14.05 -39.26
C ASN A 6 10.51 13.58 -37.80
N THR A 7 11.42 13.96 -36.90
CA THR A 7 11.40 13.50 -35.51
C THR A 7 11.56 14.68 -34.57
N ASN A 8 10.45 15.09 -33.97
CA ASN A 8 10.43 16.18 -33.01
C ASN A 8 10.94 15.71 -31.65
N VAL A 9 12.25 15.87 -31.42
CA VAL A 9 12.92 15.43 -30.18
C VAL A 9 12.42 16.20 -28.95
N THR A 10 12.04 17.48 -29.08
CA THR A 10 11.51 18.26 -27.95
C THR A 10 10.12 17.78 -27.54
N ALA A 11 9.25 17.47 -28.52
CA ALA A 11 7.95 16.85 -28.26
C ALA A 11 8.08 15.46 -27.63
N LEU A 12 9.03 14.63 -28.09
CA LEU A 12 9.31 13.33 -27.48
C LEU A 12 9.79 13.44 -26.03
N ASN A 13 10.66 14.41 -25.75
CA ASN A 13 11.11 14.67 -24.37
C ASN A 13 9.96 15.16 -23.48
N ALA A 14 9.12 16.08 -23.99
CA ALA A 14 7.92 16.52 -23.27
C ALA A 14 6.94 15.36 -23.00
N GLN A 15 6.74 14.45 -23.97
CA GLN A 15 5.91 13.26 -23.81
C GLN A 15 6.48 12.30 -22.75
N ARG A 16 7.80 12.09 -22.71
CA ARG A 16 8.45 11.27 -21.67
C ARG A 16 8.28 11.89 -20.29
N SER A 17 8.54 13.19 -20.15
CA SER A 17 8.32 13.91 -18.89
C SER A 17 6.86 13.82 -18.44
N MET A 18 5.91 14.04 -19.35
CA MET A 18 4.48 13.90 -19.06
C MET A 18 4.11 12.46 -18.65
N SER A 19 4.67 11.44 -19.29
CA SER A 19 4.45 10.04 -18.90
C SER A 19 4.93 9.77 -17.48
N ASN A 20 6.11 10.29 -17.10
CA ASN A 20 6.63 10.15 -15.74
C ASN A 20 5.76 10.89 -14.72
N THR A 21 5.33 12.11 -15.01
CA THR A 21 4.42 12.89 -14.15
C THR A 21 3.08 12.17 -13.97
N ARG A 22 2.51 11.60 -15.04
CA ARG A 22 1.27 10.80 -14.96
C ARG A 22 1.43 9.59 -14.05
N ARG A 23 2.50 8.80 -14.20
CA ARG A 23 2.76 7.65 -13.30
C ARG A 23 2.88 8.07 -11.83
N ALA A 24 3.55 9.19 -11.56
CA ALA A 24 3.66 9.71 -10.20
C ALA A 24 2.32 10.19 -9.63
N LEU A 25 1.48 10.82 -10.46
CA LEU A 25 0.13 11.22 -10.09
C LEU A 25 -0.75 9.98 -9.81
N ASP A 26 -0.74 8.98 -10.68
CA ASP A 26 -1.52 7.75 -10.52
C ASP A 26 -1.16 7.04 -9.20
N LYS A 27 0.13 6.93 -8.87
CA LYS A 27 0.59 6.38 -7.59
C LYS A 27 0.16 7.21 -6.38
N SER A 28 0.09 8.54 -6.54
CA SER A 28 -0.37 9.43 -5.47
C SER A 28 -1.88 9.29 -5.25
N LEU A 29 -2.65 9.16 -6.33
CA LEU A 29 -4.09 8.87 -6.27
C LEU A 29 -4.37 7.50 -5.66
N GLU A 30 -3.57 6.48 -5.99
CA GLU A 30 -3.69 5.14 -5.42
C GLU A 30 -3.50 5.16 -3.90
N ARG A 31 -2.47 5.87 -3.42
CA ARG A 31 -2.21 6.06 -1.98
C ARG A 31 -3.29 6.88 -1.28
N LEU A 32 -3.80 7.91 -1.95
CA LEU A 32 -4.89 8.73 -1.42
C LEU A 32 -6.17 7.90 -1.29
N SER A 33 -6.50 7.10 -2.31
CA SER A 33 -7.70 6.28 -2.34
C SER A 33 -7.65 5.12 -1.34
N SER A 34 -6.47 4.53 -1.11
CA SER A 34 -6.31 3.42 -0.16
C SER A 34 -6.10 3.89 1.28
N GLY A 35 -5.66 5.14 1.48
CA GLY A 35 -5.20 5.66 2.76
C GLY A 35 -3.90 5.02 3.27
N ASN A 36 -3.27 4.12 2.49
CA ASN A 36 -2.06 3.41 2.87
C ASN A 36 -0.86 3.95 2.08
N ARG A 37 0.28 4.10 2.77
CA ARG A 37 1.52 4.54 2.14
C ARG A 37 2.12 3.48 1.20
N ILE A 38 1.92 2.20 1.54
CA ILE A 38 2.44 1.03 0.81
C ILE A 38 1.22 0.22 0.37
N ASN A 39 0.93 0.24 -0.93
CA ASN A 39 -0.21 -0.49 -1.50
C ASN A 39 0.22 -1.78 -2.20
N SER A 40 1.42 -1.79 -2.79
CA SER A 40 1.95 -2.92 -3.53
C SER A 40 3.32 -3.37 -3.01
N ALA A 41 3.64 -4.65 -3.22
CA ALA A 41 4.97 -5.19 -2.91
C ALA A 41 6.08 -4.56 -3.75
N GLY A 42 5.73 -3.94 -4.89
CA GLY A 42 6.66 -3.18 -5.73
C GLY A 42 7.04 -1.82 -5.16
N ASP A 43 6.25 -1.28 -4.21
CA ASP A 43 6.56 -0.02 -3.55
C ASP A 43 7.55 -0.18 -2.40
N ASP A 44 7.35 -1.20 -1.58
CA ASP A 44 8.20 -1.57 -0.44
C ASP A 44 7.85 -2.99 0.03
N ALA A 45 8.55 -4.00 -0.50
CA ALA A 45 8.28 -5.40 -0.17
C ALA A 45 8.52 -5.72 1.31
N ALA A 46 9.56 -5.13 1.92
CA ALA A 46 9.91 -5.36 3.32
C ALA A 46 8.89 -4.68 4.25
N GLY A 47 8.55 -3.43 3.98
CA GLY A 47 7.53 -2.68 4.72
C GLY A 47 6.15 -3.33 4.61
N LEU A 48 5.78 -3.83 3.43
CA LEU A 48 4.54 -4.57 3.25
C LEU A 48 4.54 -5.86 4.07
N ALA A 49 5.60 -6.68 3.99
CA ALA A 49 5.71 -7.93 4.73
C ALA A 49 5.61 -7.73 6.26
N ILE A 50 6.29 -6.71 6.80
CA ILE A 50 6.21 -6.35 8.23
C ILE A 50 4.78 -5.92 8.57
N SER A 51 4.16 -5.06 7.76
CA SER A 51 2.79 -4.59 8.03
C SER A 51 1.76 -5.72 8.02
N GLU A 52 1.90 -6.70 7.11
CA GLU A 52 1.04 -7.87 7.08
C GLU A 52 1.29 -8.81 8.26
N ASN A 53 2.54 -8.97 8.68
CA ASN A 53 2.87 -9.73 9.89
C ASN A 53 2.23 -9.09 11.14
N LEU A 54 2.36 -7.77 11.29
CA LEU A 54 1.72 -7.02 12.38
C LEU A 54 0.19 -7.13 12.33
N ARG A 55 -0.41 -7.01 11.13
CA ARG A 55 -1.85 -7.23 10.94
C ARG A 55 -2.28 -8.63 11.37
N ALA A 56 -1.49 -9.65 11.06
CA ALA A 56 -1.76 -11.02 11.51
C ALA A 56 -1.68 -11.16 13.04
N GLN A 57 -0.66 -10.60 13.68
CA GLN A 57 -0.54 -10.57 15.15
C GLN A 57 -1.73 -9.87 15.80
N ILE A 58 -2.15 -8.71 15.29
CA ILE A 58 -3.32 -7.97 15.79
C ILE A 58 -4.59 -8.81 15.69
N ARG A 59 -4.81 -9.52 14.57
CA ARG A 59 -5.95 -10.44 14.42
C ARG A 59 -5.90 -11.58 15.43
N GLY A 60 -4.73 -12.17 15.63
CA GLY A 60 -4.51 -13.22 16.65
C GLY A 60 -4.81 -12.73 18.06
N MET A 61 -4.28 -11.57 18.45
CA MET A 61 -4.53 -10.97 19.76
C MET A 61 -6.02 -10.62 19.97
N ARG A 62 -6.72 -10.15 18.94
CA ARG A 62 -8.18 -9.91 19.03
C ARG A 62 -8.96 -11.19 19.31
N GLN A 63 -8.57 -12.31 18.70
CA GLN A 63 -9.19 -13.61 19.01
C GLN A 63 -8.83 -14.06 20.42
N ALA A 64 -7.56 -13.97 20.81
CA ALA A 64 -7.12 -14.34 22.16
C ALA A 64 -7.87 -13.54 23.24
N LYS A 65 -8.08 -12.24 23.02
CA LYS A 65 -8.89 -11.39 23.92
C LYS A 65 -10.34 -11.89 24.02
N ARG A 66 -10.99 -12.23 22.90
CA ARG A 66 -12.35 -12.79 22.91
C ARG A 66 -12.38 -14.10 23.70
N ASN A 67 -11.47 -15.02 23.40
CA ASN A 67 -11.38 -16.31 24.10
C ASN A 67 -11.18 -16.12 25.61
N ALA A 68 -10.36 -15.15 26.03
CA ALA A 68 -10.16 -14.84 27.45
C ALA A 68 -11.44 -14.29 28.10
N GLN A 69 -12.18 -13.41 27.41
CA GLN A 69 -13.46 -12.90 27.88
C GLN A 69 -14.50 -14.02 28.00
N ASP A 70 -14.58 -14.90 27.00
CA ASP A 70 -15.48 -16.05 27.02
C ASP A 70 -15.14 -17.00 28.19
N GLY A 71 -13.84 -17.23 28.45
CA GLY A 71 -13.39 -18.01 29.61
C GLY A 71 -13.77 -17.39 30.95
N ILE A 72 -13.67 -16.06 31.08
CA ILE A 72 -14.12 -15.34 32.28
C ILE A 72 -15.63 -15.50 32.46
N SER A 73 -16.41 -15.32 31.40
CA SER A 73 -17.87 -15.48 31.47
C SER A 73 -18.28 -16.90 31.84
N MET A 74 -17.58 -17.92 31.34
CA MET A 74 -17.83 -19.32 31.73
C MET A 74 -17.58 -19.56 33.22
N ILE A 75 -16.51 -18.99 33.78
CA ILE A 75 -16.20 -19.08 35.20
C ILE A 75 -17.29 -18.37 36.02
N GLN A 76 -17.68 -17.15 35.63
CA GLN A 76 -18.72 -16.38 36.34
C GLN A 76 -20.10 -17.03 36.32
N VAL A 77 -20.42 -17.83 35.29
CA VAL A 77 -21.67 -18.60 35.24
C VAL A 77 -21.57 -19.89 36.07
N SER A 78 -20.35 -20.37 36.31
CA SER A 78 -20.10 -21.60 37.08
C SER A 78 -19.92 -21.35 38.58
N GLU A 79 -19.63 -20.11 38.99
CA GLU A 79 -19.74 -19.61 40.37
C GLU A 79 -21.19 -19.45 40.81
#